data_AF-A0A7X4YAX6-F1
#
_entry.id   AF-A0A7X4YAX6-F1
#
_cell.length_a   1.000
_cell.length_b   1.000
_cell.length_c   1.000
_cell.angle_alpha   90.00
_cell.angle_beta   90.00
_cell.angle_gamma   90.00
#
_symmetry.space_group_name_H-M   'P 1'
#
loop_
_entity.id
_entity.type
_entity.pdbx_description
1 polymer ?
#
loop_
_entity_poly.entity_id
_entity_poly.type
_entity_poly.pdbx_seq_one_letter_code
_entity_poly.pdbx_strand_id
1 'polypeptide(L)' 'MDVWACARCGGRRRVLAYVNEAGGVRAILEHLGLPTAGARLAPARGPIQAAGC' A
#
# COMPACT_ATOMS: atom_id res chain seq x y z
N MET A 1 10.20 -5.88 9.19
CA MET A 1 9.51 -5.41 10.41
C MET A 1 8.12 -6.03 10.46
N ASP A 2 7.69 -6.56 11.61
CA ASP A 2 6.32 -7.07 11.76
C ASP A 2 5.35 -5.91 12.02
N VAL A 3 4.55 -5.56 11.02
CA VAL A 3 3.54 -4.48 11.09
C VAL A 3 2.43 -4.78 12.11
N TRP A 4 2.24 -6.06 12.47
CA TRP A 4 1.23 -6.48 13.43
C TRP A 4 1.69 -6.39 14.89
N ALA A 5 2.99 -6.20 15.15
CA ALA A 5 3.50 -6.00 16.50
C ALA A 5 3.40 -4.53 16.93
N CYS A 6 2.89 -4.26 18.12
CA CYS A 6 2.86 -2.92 18.68
C CYS A 6 4.26 -2.48 19.12
N ALA A 7 4.81 -1.45 18.47
CA ALA A 7 6.13 -0.91 18.83
C ALA A 7 6.24 -0.35 20.26
N ARG A 8 5.11 -0.07 20.94
CA ARG A 8 5.11 0.43 22.33
C ARG A 8 5.00 -0.65 23.40
N CYS A 9 4.25 -1.74 23.14
CA CYS A 9 3.94 -2.74 24.17
C CYS A 9 4.14 -4.20 23.75
N GLY A 10 4.54 -4.48 22.50
CA GLY A 10 4.76 -5.84 21.99
C GLY A 10 3.48 -6.63 21.68
N GLY A 11 2.29 -6.13 22.02
CA GLY A 11 1.02 -6.81 21.72
C GLY A 11 0.70 -6.91 20.22
N ARG A 12 -0.23 -7.81 19.86
CA ARG A 12 -0.71 -8.01 18.47
C ARG A 12 -1.83 -7.03 18.11
N ARG A 13 -1.59 -6.22 17.08
CA ARG A 13 -2.59 -5.35 16.45
C ARG A 13 -3.58 -6.17 15.62
N ARG A 14 -4.79 -5.62 15.42
CA ARG A 14 -5.85 -6.18 14.57
C ARG A 14 -6.41 -5.09 13.66
N VAL A 15 -6.86 -5.46 12.47
CA VAL A 15 -7.58 -4.54 11.57
C VAL A 15 -8.98 -4.32 12.14
N LEU A 16 -9.39 -3.06 12.26
CA LEU A 16 -10.72 -2.70 12.78
C LEU A 16 -11.70 -2.36 11.65
N ALA A 17 -11.23 -1.68 10.59
CA ALA A 17 -12.05 -1.28 9.46
C ALA A 17 -11.17 -0.97 8.23
N TYR A 18 -11.81 -0.93 7.07
CA TYR A 18 -11.23 -0.44 5.82
C TYR A 18 -11.88 0.90 5.45
N VAL A 19 -11.07 1.86 5.02
CA VAL A 19 -11.54 3.12 4.44
C VAL A 19 -11.53 2.96 2.93
N ASN A 20 -12.70 2.81 2.32
CA ASN A 20 -12.85 2.57 0.88
C ASN A 20 -13.48 3.74 0.13
N GLU A 21 -14.05 4.72 0.84
CA GLU A 21 -14.63 5.91 0.22
C GLU A 21 -13.50 6.79 -0.31
N ALA A 22 -13.56 7.12 -1.60
CA ALA A 22 -12.46 7.78 -2.32
C ALA A 22 -12.15 9.16 -1.73
N GLY A 23 -13.17 9.92 -1.30
CA GLY A 23 -13.00 11.19 -0.61
C GLY A 23 -12.23 11.04 0.71
N GLY A 24 -12.62 10.06 1.53
CA GLY A 24 -11.96 9.73 2.79
C GLY A 24 -10.51 9.28 2.61
N VAL A 25 -10.24 8.42 1.62
CA VAL A 25 -8.87 8.01 1.28
C VAL A 25 -8.03 9.22 0.86
N ARG A 26 -8.57 10.09 -0.01
CA ARG A 26 -7.87 11.29 -0.48
C ARG A 26 -7.53 12.22 0.68
N ALA A 27 -8.50 12.52 1.56
CA ALA A 27 -8.29 13.42 2.68
C ALA A 27 -7.19 12.92 3.64
N ILE A 28 -7.12 11.61 3.89
CA ILE A 28 -6.05 11.00 4.71
C ILE A 28 -4.69 11.18 4.04
N LEU A 29 -4.58 10.89 2.74
CA LEU A 29 -3.33 11.02 2.00
C LEU A 29 -2.83 12.48 1.97
N GLU A 30 -3.73 13.44 1.76
CA GLU A 30 -3.41 14.88 1.80
C GLU A 30 -2.88 15.29 3.17
N HIS A 31 -3.54 14.87 4.25
CA HIS A 31 -3.11 15.16 5.61
C HIS A 31 -1.71 14.61 5.92
N LEU A 32 -1.37 13.45 5.37
CA LEU A 32 -0.05 12.82 5.53
C LEU A 32 1.01 13.38 4.57
N GLY A 33 0.65 14.30 3.65
CA GLY A 33 1.56 14.80 2.61
C GLY A 33 1.93 13.75 1.57
N LEU A 34 1.10 12.73 1.39
CA LEU A 34 1.32 11.65 0.42
C LEU A 34 0.67 11.97 -0.93
N PRO A 35 1.17 11.40 -2.04
CA PRO A 35 0.52 11.54 -3.34
C PRO A 35 -0.93 11.00 -3.32
N THR A 36 -1.87 11.84 -3.75
CA THR A 36 -3.29 11.46 -3.91
C THR A 36 -3.60 10.94 -5.30
N ALA A 37 -2.81 11.35 -6.30
CA ALA A 37 -2.91 10.82 -7.64
C ALA A 37 -2.35 9.39 -7.68
N GLY A 38 -3.05 8.49 -8.38
CA GLY A 38 -2.56 7.14 -8.61
C GLY A 38 -1.21 7.13 -9.31
N ALA A 39 -0.42 6.07 -9.08
CA ALA A 39 0.83 5.88 -9.80
C ALA A 39 0.58 5.81 -11.31
N ARG A 40 1.49 6.39 -12.12
CA ARG A 40 1.44 6.20 -13.56
C ARG A 40 1.62 4.71 -13.88
N LEU A 41 0.69 4.17 -14.66
CA LEU A 41 0.78 2.81 -15.16
C LEU A 41 2.00 2.69 -16.07
N ALA A 42 2.90 1.76 -15.74
CA ALA A 42 4.00 1.39 -16.62
C ALA A 42 3.47 0.50 -17.76
N PRO A 43 4.11 0.52 -18.95
CA PRO A 43 3.82 -0.45 -20.01
C PRO A 43 3.94 -1.90 -19.50
N ALA A 44 3.15 -2.80 -20.08
CA ALA A 44 3.28 -4.22 -19.80
C ALA A 44 4.71 -4.70 -20.10
N ARG A 45 5.28 -5.51 -19.20
CA ARG A 45 6.59 -6.12 -19.42
C ARG A 45 6.47 -7.15 -20.55
N GLY A 46 7.50 -7.25 -21.39
CA GLY A 46 7.61 -8.29 -22.41
C GLY A 46 7.67 -9.69 -21.78
N PRO A 47 7.49 -10.76 -22.57
CA PRO A 47 7.57 -12.13 -22.09
C PRO A 47 8.93 -12.42 -21.42
N ILE A 48 8.92 -13.25 -20.38
CA ILE A 48 10.13 -13.80 -19.79
C ILE A 48 10.91 -14.55 -20.88
N GLN A 49 12.15 -14.14 -21.13
CA GLN A 49 13.07 -14.86 -22.00
C GLN A 49 13.28 -16.24 -21.36
N ALA A 50 12.85 -17.32 -22.00
CA ALA A 50 13.23 -18.65 -21.55
C ALA A 50 14.77 -18.71 -21.58
N ALA A 51 15.39 -18.95 -20.43
CA ALA A 51 16.79 -19.32 -20.40
C ALA A 51 16.90 -20.65 -21.17
N GLY A 52 17.45 -20.59 -22.38
CA GLY A 52 17.62 -21.75 -23.23
C GLY A 52 18.47 -22.81 -22.52
N CYS A 53 18.06 -24.08 -22.68
CA CYS A 53 18.84 -25.25 -22.30
C CYS A 53 20.18 -25.30 -23.03
#